data_AF-A0A200II64-F1
#
_entry.id   AF-A0A200II64-F1
#
_cell.length_a   1.000
_cell.length_b   1.000
_cell.length_c   1.000
_cell.angle_alpha   90.00
_cell.angle_beta   90.00
_cell.angle_gamma   90.00
#
_symmetry.space_group_name_H-M   'P 1'
#
loop_
_entity.id
_entity.type
_entity.pdbx_description
1 polymer ?
#
loop_
_entity_poly.entity_id
_entity_poly.type
_entity_poly.pdbx_seq_one_letter_code
_entity_poly.pdbx_strand_id
1 'polypeptide(L)'
;MHESLSKKLKEYRSRYNLTQKELAARLFVSDKAISKWERGNGLPDIETLVRLADLLGTPVEDLLKEKKETYYYEYKSERTVLRLPLMHILIPNLFLLLNQVTSVRAFFVLIKELPTASGWFSLGVKAKGIIALGVVSLGFLSIGLLSFGMLGIGTVSIGVIAIGNLCFGLLVGIGNLAIGSIVVGNLGVGWLALANVAFAWIGVANYGVGSFMAVLPANSSTEDFNQAIQQLLVSEIPDLIKTTIFEPMIRFTSSPIFVVIFVMTILATIFFILCLLTIGLVRLRQSMLYEEL
;
A
#
# COMPACT_ATOMS: atom_id res chain seq x y z
N MET A 1 -27.59 8.34 -16.67
CA MET A 1 -28.79 8.28 -15.80
C MET A 1 -28.47 9.17 -14.60
N HIS A 2 -29.14 10.33 -14.46
CA HIS A 2 -28.77 11.36 -13.46
C HIS A 2 -29.33 11.05 -12.07
N GLU A 3 -28.81 10.00 -11.44
CA GLU A 3 -29.27 9.52 -10.14
C GLU A 3 -29.17 10.58 -9.02
N SER A 4 -28.17 11.47 -9.10
CA SER A 4 -28.01 12.62 -8.18
C SER A 4 -29.22 13.55 -8.18
N LEU A 5 -29.64 14.04 -9.36
CA LEU A 5 -30.78 14.94 -9.48
C LEU A 5 -32.07 14.26 -9.03
N SER A 6 -32.31 13.03 -9.49
CA SER A 6 -33.51 12.27 -9.18
C SER A 6 -33.69 12.06 -7.67
N LYS A 7 -32.61 11.69 -6.98
CA LYS A 7 -32.59 11.45 -5.53
C LYS A 7 -32.79 12.74 -4.75
N LYS A 8 -32.03 13.80 -5.07
CA LYS A 8 -32.12 15.11 -4.40
C LYS A 8 -33.52 15.73 -4.53
N LEU A 9 -34.16 15.62 -5.69
CA LEU A 9 -35.53 16.09 -5.90
C LEU A 9 -36.52 15.37 -4.96
N LYS A 10 -36.42 14.04 -4.89
CA LYS A 10 -37.31 13.20 -4.07
C LYS A 10 -37.12 13.44 -2.58
N GLU A 11 -35.89 13.62 -2.14
CA GLU A 11 -35.54 13.91 -0.75
C GLU A 11 -36.05 15.28 -0.33
N TYR A 12 -35.83 16.31 -1.16
CA TYR A 12 -36.39 17.64 -0.90
C TYR A 12 -37.91 17.59 -0.81
N ARG A 13 -38.57 16.92 -1.78
CA ARG A 13 -40.01 16.77 -1.79
C ARG A 13 -40.53 16.09 -0.51
N SER A 14 -39.86 15.02 -0.07
CA SER A 14 -40.20 14.30 1.17
C SER A 14 -39.97 15.15 2.42
N ARG A 15 -38.85 15.88 2.51
CA ARG A 15 -38.50 16.72 3.66
C ARG A 15 -39.53 17.84 3.91
N TYR A 16 -40.09 18.38 2.84
CA TYR A 16 -41.09 19.45 2.91
C TYR A 16 -42.54 18.96 2.71
N ASN A 17 -42.77 17.64 2.73
CA ASN A 17 -44.09 17.01 2.51
C ASN A 17 -44.83 17.51 1.25
N LEU A 18 -44.09 17.76 0.17
CA LEU A 18 -44.65 18.30 -1.06
C LEU A 18 -45.17 17.18 -1.97
N THR A 19 -46.20 17.46 -2.76
CA THR A 19 -46.57 16.62 -3.91
C THR A 19 -45.71 16.95 -5.14
N GLN A 20 -45.63 16.05 -6.12
CA GLN A 20 -44.94 16.36 -7.39
C GLN A 20 -45.54 17.59 -8.08
N LYS A 21 -46.86 17.77 -7.96
CA LYS A 21 -47.59 18.92 -8.48
C LYS A 21 -47.23 20.22 -7.77
N GLU A 22 -47.08 20.19 -6.46
CA GLU A 22 -46.67 21.37 -5.68
C GLU A 22 -45.22 21.78 -5.96
N LEU A 23 -44.32 20.81 -6.07
CA LEU A 23 -42.94 21.09 -6.47
C LEU A 23 -42.86 21.64 -7.90
N ALA A 24 -43.68 21.10 -8.81
CA ALA A 24 -43.78 21.57 -10.19
C ALA A 24 -44.26 23.03 -10.27
N ALA A 25 -45.25 23.39 -9.45
CA ALA A 25 -45.75 24.76 -9.36
C ALA A 25 -44.67 25.75 -8.89
N ARG A 26 -43.82 25.35 -7.92
CA ARG A 26 -42.71 26.19 -7.44
C ARG A 26 -41.62 26.41 -8.49
N LEU A 27 -41.44 25.46 -9.40
CA LEU A 27 -40.40 25.49 -10.43
C LEU A 27 -40.92 25.98 -11.79
N PHE A 28 -42.21 26.32 -11.89
CA PHE A 28 -42.89 26.72 -13.12
C PHE A 28 -42.82 25.67 -14.23
N VAL A 29 -42.97 24.40 -13.88
CA VAL A 29 -42.93 23.27 -14.81
C VAL A 29 -44.13 22.35 -14.63
N SER A 30 -44.30 21.37 -15.53
CA SER A 30 -45.35 20.37 -15.37
C SER A 30 -45.00 19.33 -14.30
N ASP A 31 -46.02 18.84 -13.61
CA ASP A 31 -45.92 17.68 -12.71
C ASP A 31 -45.32 16.45 -13.41
N LYS A 32 -45.63 16.26 -14.70
CA LYS A 32 -45.03 15.24 -15.56
C LYS A 32 -43.52 15.41 -15.69
N ALA A 33 -43.01 16.63 -15.76
CA ALA A 33 -41.58 16.91 -15.83
C ALA A 33 -40.86 16.49 -14.54
N ILE A 34 -41.43 16.87 -13.38
CA ILE A 34 -40.94 16.42 -12.06
C ILE A 34 -40.93 14.89 -11.97
N SER A 35 -42.04 14.24 -12.35
CA SER A 35 -42.12 12.77 -12.39
C SER A 35 -41.10 12.13 -13.34
N LYS A 36 -40.78 12.79 -14.46
CA LYS A 36 -39.75 12.35 -15.40
C LYS A 36 -38.37 12.38 -14.74
N TRP A 37 -38.03 13.50 -14.10
CA TRP A 37 -36.72 13.71 -13.47
C TRP A 37 -36.53 12.87 -12.20
N GLU A 38 -37.56 12.70 -11.37
CA GLU A 38 -37.52 11.81 -10.19
C GLU A 38 -37.34 10.33 -10.57
N ARG A 39 -37.67 9.95 -11.82
CA ARG A 39 -37.44 8.62 -12.38
C ARG A 39 -36.13 8.50 -13.16
N GLY A 40 -35.30 9.55 -13.20
CA GLY A 40 -34.04 9.57 -13.94
C GLY A 40 -34.20 9.70 -15.46
N ASN A 41 -35.41 9.99 -15.94
CA ASN A 41 -35.73 10.05 -17.35
C ASN A 41 -35.61 11.49 -17.88
N GLY A 42 -34.48 11.79 -18.54
CA GLY A 42 -34.21 13.10 -19.11
C GLY A 42 -33.78 14.15 -18.09
N LEU A 43 -33.28 15.28 -18.60
CA LEU A 43 -32.78 16.41 -17.82
C LEU A 43 -33.73 17.60 -17.91
N PRO A 44 -33.80 18.46 -16.88
CA PRO A 44 -34.35 19.81 -17.02
C PRO A 44 -33.53 20.63 -18.02
N ASP A 45 -34.11 21.69 -18.55
CA ASP A 45 -33.34 22.71 -19.28
C ASP A 45 -32.42 23.49 -18.32
N ILE A 46 -31.49 24.26 -18.90
CA ILE A 46 -30.48 25.00 -18.14
C ILE A 46 -31.13 25.97 -17.14
N GLU A 47 -32.19 26.67 -17.55
CA GLU A 47 -32.89 27.64 -16.70
C GLU A 47 -33.55 26.96 -15.49
N THR A 48 -34.18 25.82 -15.71
CA THR A 48 -34.82 25.04 -14.64
C THR A 48 -33.78 24.37 -13.74
N LEU A 49 -32.62 23.98 -14.27
CA LEU A 49 -31.48 23.50 -13.49
C LEU A 49 -30.96 24.57 -12.52
N VAL A 50 -30.86 25.83 -12.95
CA VAL A 50 -30.48 26.95 -12.07
C VAL A 50 -31.53 27.16 -10.97
N ARG A 51 -32.82 27.18 -11.33
CA ARG A 51 -33.91 27.27 -10.33
C ARG A 51 -33.88 26.13 -9.32
N LEU A 52 -33.58 24.92 -9.78
CA LEU A 52 -33.44 23.75 -8.93
C LEU A 52 -32.23 23.88 -8.00
N ALA A 53 -31.11 24.37 -8.50
CA ALA A 53 -29.91 24.63 -7.69
C ALA A 53 -30.21 25.62 -6.56
N ASP A 54 -30.87 26.73 -6.88
CA ASP A 54 -31.28 27.74 -5.88
C ASP A 54 -32.25 27.17 -4.85
N LEU A 55 -33.27 26.42 -5.31
CA LEU A 55 -34.29 25.82 -4.45
C LEU A 55 -33.73 24.74 -3.52
N LEU A 56 -32.75 23.98 -3.99
CA LEU A 56 -32.08 22.91 -3.26
C LEU A 56 -30.87 23.40 -2.45
N GLY A 57 -30.47 24.67 -2.58
CA GLY A 57 -29.26 25.22 -1.96
C GLY A 57 -27.98 24.48 -2.37
N THR A 58 -27.92 24.00 -3.61
CA THR A 58 -26.86 23.13 -4.12
C THR A 58 -26.34 23.69 -5.46
N PRO A 59 -25.02 23.77 -5.69
CA PRO A 59 -24.48 24.21 -6.99
C PRO A 59 -25.01 23.38 -8.17
N VAL A 60 -25.22 24.02 -9.32
CA VAL A 60 -25.73 23.35 -10.54
C VAL A 60 -24.85 22.16 -10.94
N GLU A 61 -23.53 22.27 -10.76
CA GLU A 61 -22.61 21.17 -11.09
C GLU A 61 -22.91 19.91 -10.27
N ASP A 62 -23.31 20.05 -9.01
CA ASP A 62 -23.59 18.92 -8.12
C ASP A 62 -24.94 18.24 -8.43
N LEU A 63 -25.87 18.93 -9.09
CA LEU A 63 -27.09 18.32 -9.63
C LEU A 63 -26.81 17.49 -10.87
N LEU A 64 -25.79 17.85 -11.64
CA LEU A 64 -25.40 17.19 -12.88
C LEU A 64 -24.39 16.06 -12.68
N LYS A 65 -23.62 16.09 -11.59
CA LYS A 65 -22.68 15.01 -11.24
C LYS A 65 -23.45 13.69 -11.07
N GLU A 66 -23.25 12.76 -11.99
CA GLU A 66 -23.58 11.36 -11.74
C GLU A 66 -22.64 10.87 -10.63
N LYS A 67 -23.20 10.46 -9.49
CA LYS A 67 -22.44 9.78 -8.44
C LYS A 67 -22.10 8.41 -9.01
N LYS A 68 -21.00 8.30 -9.75
CA LYS A 68 -20.47 6.98 -10.16
C LYS A 68 -20.25 6.21 -8.87
N GLU A 69 -20.80 5.00 -8.77
CA GLU A 69 -20.40 4.09 -7.69
C GLU A 69 -18.88 3.89 -7.78
N THR A 70 -18.15 4.50 -6.86
CA THR A 70 -16.72 4.32 -6.76
C THR A 70 -16.48 2.99 -6.05
N TYR A 71 -15.72 2.10 -6.68
CA TYR A 71 -15.32 0.81 -6.08
C TYR A 71 -14.31 0.96 -4.94
N TYR A 72 -14.09 2.18 -4.46
CA TYR A 72 -13.10 2.51 -3.45
C TYR A 72 -13.50 3.79 -2.71
N TYR A 73 -12.97 3.89 -1.50
CA TYR A 73 -13.01 5.05 -0.63
C TYR A 73 -11.63 5.70 -0.67
N GLU A 74 -11.57 6.99 -0.97
CA GLU A 74 -10.34 7.75 -1.10
C GLU A 74 -10.28 8.86 -0.05
N TYR A 75 -9.17 8.94 0.65
CA TYR A 75 -8.82 10.08 1.49
C TYR A 75 -7.46 10.61 1.07
N LYS A 76 -7.41 11.91 0.78
CA LYS A 76 -6.18 12.63 0.44
C LYS A 76 -6.03 13.84 1.35
N SER A 77 -4.91 13.94 2.04
CA SER A 77 -4.65 15.05 2.95
C SER A 77 -4.47 16.36 2.19
N GLU A 78 -5.04 17.44 2.70
CA GLU A 78 -4.86 18.81 2.17
C GLU A 78 -3.41 19.30 2.24
N ARG A 79 -2.70 18.92 3.32
CA ARG A 79 -1.29 19.26 3.49
C ARG A 79 -0.45 18.50 2.46
N THR A 80 0.33 19.24 1.68
CA THR A 80 1.26 18.70 0.71
C THR A 80 2.69 19.10 1.06
N VAL A 81 3.63 18.20 0.80
CA VAL A 81 5.07 18.42 0.95
C VAL A 81 5.73 17.96 -0.35
N LEU A 82 6.54 18.82 -0.98
CA LEU A 82 7.14 18.56 -2.31
C LEU A 82 6.09 18.14 -3.38
N ARG A 83 4.92 18.78 -3.37
CA ARG A 83 3.78 18.49 -4.28
C ARG A 83 3.11 17.12 -4.10
N LEU A 84 3.53 16.34 -3.10
CA LEU A 84 2.87 15.09 -2.72
C LEU A 84 2.02 15.31 -1.47
N PRO A 85 0.81 14.74 -1.37
CA PRO A 85 0.03 14.80 -0.14
C PRO A 85 0.79 14.09 0.99
N LEU A 86 0.65 14.59 2.20
CA LEU A 86 1.25 13.97 3.38
C LEU A 86 0.71 12.55 3.60
N MET A 87 -0.60 12.37 3.44
CA MET A 87 -1.27 11.07 3.51
C MET A 87 -2.24 10.88 2.36
N HIS A 88 -2.20 9.70 1.73
CA HIS A 88 -3.15 9.29 0.71
C HIS A 88 -3.54 7.83 0.97
N ILE A 89 -4.82 7.61 1.27
CA ILE A 89 -5.38 6.31 1.60
C ILE A 89 -6.47 5.97 0.61
N LEU A 90 -6.40 4.76 0.06
CA LEU A 90 -7.37 4.23 -0.87
C LEU A 90 -7.77 2.82 -0.44
N ILE A 91 -9.00 2.68 0.04
CA ILE A 91 -9.55 1.40 0.48
C ILE A 91 -10.60 0.93 -0.53
N PRO A 92 -10.41 -0.21 -1.21
CA PRO A 92 -11.42 -0.73 -2.11
C PRO A 92 -12.67 -1.16 -1.33
N ASN A 93 -13.86 -0.89 -1.89
CA ASN A 93 -15.10 -1.46 -1.40
C ASN A 93 -15.20 -2.92 -1.86
N LEU A 94 -14.72 -3.83 -1.00
CA LEU A 94 -14.60 -5.25 -1.34
C LEU A 94 -15.93 -5.89 -1.75
N PHE A 95 -17.06 -5.47 -1.19
CA PHE A 95 -18.37 -6.02 -1.53
C PHE A 95 -18.76 -5.71 -2.98
N LEU A 96 -18.67 -4.44 -3.39
CA LEU A 96 -18.92 -4.02 -4.77
C LEU A 96 -17.92 -4.68 -5.73
N LEU A 97 -16.66 -4.75 -5.30
CA LEU A 97 -15.56 -5.27 -6.11
C LEU A 97 -15.71 -6.78 -6.39
N LEU A 98 -16.08 -7.57 -5.38
CA LEU A 98 -16.30 -9.01 -5.53
C LEU A 98 -17.54 -9.35 -6.35
N ASN A 99 -18.61 -8.56 -6.25
CA ASN A 99 -19.83 -8.78 -7.05
C ASN A 99 -19.61 -8.63 -8.56
N GLN A 100 -18.56 -7.94 -8.99
CA GLN A 100 -18.23 -7.77 -10.41
C GLN A 100 -17.23 -8.79 -10.96
N VAL A 101 -16.56 -9.54 -10.09
CA VAL A 101 -15.50 -10.46 -10.50
C VAL A 101 -16.12 -11.81 -10.91
N THR A 102 -16.34 -11.98 -12.21
CA THR A 102 -16.83 -13.23 -12.81
C THR A 102 -15.71 -14.19 -13.22
N SER A 103 -14.47 -13.69 -13.33
CA SER A 103 -13.30 -14.47 -13.73
C SER A 103 -12.01 -13.85 -13.22
N VAL A 104 -10.93 -14.62 -13.21
CA VAL A 104 -9.58 -14.14 -12.89
C VAL A 104 -9.17 -12.97 -13.81
N ARG A 105 -9.56 -13.01 -15.10
CA ARG A 105 -9.29 -11.92 -16.04
C ARG A 105 -10.04 -10.64 -15.64
N ALA A 106 -11.32 -10.75 -15.26
CA ALA A 106 -12.11 -9.62 -14.79
C ALA A 106 -11.49 -8.99 -13.53
N PHE A 107 -10.98 -9.81 -12.60
CA PHE A 107 -10.24 -9.33 -11.44
C PHE A 107 -9.03 -8.47 -11.82
N PHE A 108 -8.17 -8.93 -12.73
CA PHE A 108 -6.99 -8.16 -13.15
C PHE A 108 -7.35 -6.86 -13.90
N VAL A 109 -8.43 -6.86 -14.69
CA VAL A 109 -8.95 -5.64 -15.33
C VAL A 109 -9.42 -4.65 -14.28
N LEU A 110 -10.17 -5.10 -13.28
CA LEU A 110 -10.70 -4.26 -12.21
C LEU A 110 -9.59 -3.65 -11.33
N ILE A 111 -8.55 -4.43 -11.00
CA ILE A 111 -7.37 -3.93 -10.27
C ILE A 111 -6.61 -2.87 -11.09
N LYS A 112 -6.64 -2.93 -12.43
CA LYS A 112 -6.07 -1.88 -13.29
C LYS A 112 -6.83 -0.57 -13.18
N GLU A 113 -8.16 -0.62 -13.11
CA GLU A 113 -9.04 0.56 -13.00
C GLU A 113 -8.91 1.28 -11.65
N LEU A 114 -8.48 0.60 -10.58
CA LEU A 114 -8.26 1.26 -9.28
C LEU A 114 -7.19 2.37 -9.38
N PRO A 115 -7.38 3.53 -8.75
CA PRO A 115 -6.32 4.54 -8.68
C PRO A 115 -5.10 4.05 -7.88
N THR A 116 -3.99 4.76 -8.03
CA THR A 116 -2.78 4.52 -7.22
C THR A 116 -2.71 5.55 -6.10
N ALA A 117 -2.73 5.08 -4.85
CA ALA A 117 -2.50 5.93 -3.69
C ALA A 117 -1.08 6.48 -3.76
N SER A 118 -0.94 7.81 -3.79
CA SER A 118 0.35 8.50 -3.93
C SER A 118 0.52 9.60 -2.89
N GLY A 119 1.58 9.53 -2.09
CA GLY A 119 1.84 10.48 -1.00
C GLY A 119 3.13 10.19 -0.22
N TRP A 120 3.40 10.97 0.82
CA TRP A 120 4.49 10.66 1.76
C TRP A 120 4.21 9.36 2.51
N PHE A 121 3.02 9.25 3.09
CA PHE A 121 2.43 8.01 3.55
C PHE A 121 1.30 7.61 2.58
N SER A 122 1.39 6.41 2.03
CA SER A 122 0.39 5.89 1.08
C SER A 122 -0.08 4.49 1.48
N LEU A 123 -1.39 4.28 1.46
CA LEU A 123 -2.02 3.00 1.78
C LEU A 123 -3.06 2.65 0.72
N GLY A 124 -2.99 1.47 0.11
CA GLY A 124 -4.05 0.98 -0.77
C GLY A 124 -3.66 -0.25 -1.59
N VAL A 125 -4.50 -0.68 -2.54
CA VAL A 125 -4.17 -1.83 -3.41
C VAL A 125 -2.90 -1.56 -4.23
N LYS A 126 -2.82 -0.38 -4.85
CA LYS A 126 -1.63 0.16 -5.50
C LYS A 126 -1.18 1.38 -4.73
N ALA A 127 0.05 1.37 -4.20
CA ALA A 127 0.59 2.45 -3.38
C ALA A 127 1.97 2.91 -3.89
N LYS A 128 2.19 4.22 -3.93
CA LYS A 128 3.47 4.85 -4.30
C LYS A 128 3.82 5.97 -3.33
N GLY A 129 4.97 5.92 -2.67
CA GLY A 129 5.31 6.96 -1.71
C GLY A 129 6.69 6.84 -1.08
N ILE A 130 6.92 7.60 -0.02
CA ILE A 130 8.12 7.41 0.82
C ILE A 130 7.88 6.18 1.70
N ILE A 131 6.74 6.15 2.40
CA ILE A 131 6.22 4.98 3.10
C ILE A 131 5.00 4.49 2.33
N ALA A 132 5.10 3.33 1.69
CA ALA A 132 4.06 2.74 0.84
C ALA A 132 3.61 1.38 1.37
N LEU A 133 2.32 1.26 1.68
CA LEU A 133 1.69 0.02 2.16
C LEU A 133 0.63 -0.42 1.16
N GLY A 134 0.72 -1.64 0.64
CA GLY A 134 -0.28 -2.12 -0.31
C GLY A 134 -0.11 -3.53 -0.81
N VAL A 135 -0.97 -3.96 -1.75
CA VAL A 135 -0.76 -5.24 -2.45
C VAL A 135 0.40 -5.10 -3.42
N VAL A 136 0.41 -4.01 -4.19
CA VAL A 136 1.54 -3.56 -5.01
C VAL A 136 2.02 -2.22 -4.47
N SER A 137 3.23 -2.19 -3.93
CA SER A 137 3.80 -1.00 -3.30
C SER A 137 5.13 -0.60 -3.94
N LEU A 138 5.30 0.72 -4.13
CA LEU A 138 6.53 1.34 -4.64
C LEU A 138 6.98 2.47 -3.71
N GLY A 139 8.16 2.39 -3.11
CA GLY A 139 8.61 3.49 -2.26
C GLY A 139 10.01 3.41 -1.68
N PHE A 140 10.33 4.33 -0.77
CA PHE A 140 11.58 4.22 -0.01
C PHE A 140 11.49 3.07 0.99
N LEU A 141 10.48 3.11 1.86
CA LEU A 141 10.00 1.99 2.66
C LEU A 141 8.73 1.45 2.02
N SER A 142 8.80 0.22 1.51
CA SER A 142 7.71 -0.42 0.78
C SER A 142 7.32 -1.72 1.47
N ILE A 143 6.05 -1.84 1.86
CA ILE A 143 5.49 -3.03 2.51
C ILE A 143 4.33 -3.54 1.65
N GLY A 144 4.38 -4.80 1.22
CA GLY A 144 3.29 -5.34 0.41
C GLY A 144 3.44 -6.78 -0.05
N LEU A 145 2.52 -7.27 -0.88
CA LEU A 145 2.68 -8.59 -1.48
C LEU A 145 3.76 -8.54 -2.57
N LEU A 146 3.62 -7.58 -3.49
CA LEU A 146 4.64 -7.17 -4.46
C LEU A 146 5.23 -5.84 -3.99
N SER A 147 6.42 -5.87 -3.41
CA SER A 147 7.07 -4.71 -2.82
C SER A 147 8.31 -4.28 -3.60
N PHE A 148 8.32 -3.05 -4.10
CA PHE A 148 9.43 -2.46 -4.83
C PHE A 148 9.93 -1.23 -4.09
N GLY A 149 11.14 -1.25 -3.56
CA GLY A 149 11.61 -0.07 -2.84
C GLY A 149 13.06 -0.08 -2.45
N MET A 150 13.52 0.95 -1.75
CA MET A 150 14.88 0.91 -1.20
C MET A 150 14.97 -0.10 -0.05
N LEU A 151 13.99 -0.05 0.84
CA LEU A 151 13.69 -1.02 1.90
C LEU A 151 12.37 -1.71 1.55
N GLY A 152 12.46 -2.90 0.96
CA GLY A 152 11.31 -3.70 0.57
C GLY A 152 11.00 -4.81 1.57
N ILE A 153 9.74 -4.91 2.00
CA ILE A 153 9.23 -6.01 2.80
C ILE A 153 8.01 -6.60 2.09
N GLY A 154 8.02 -7.89 1.77
CA GLY A 154 6.87 -8.50 1.10
C GLY A 154 6.97 -9.98 0.81
N THR A 155 6.02 -10.55 0.08
CA THR A 155 6.16 -11.94 -0.37
C THR A 155 7.13 -12.02 -1.54
N VAL A 156 6.98 -11.12 -2.51
CA VAL A 156 7.96 -10.83 -3.55
C VAL A 156 8.48 -9.42 -3.30
N SER A 157 9.79 -9.29 -3.09
CA SER A 157 10.40 -8.00 -2.76
C SER A 157 11.64 -7.72 -3.60
N ILE A 158 11.72 -6.51 -4.14
CA ILE A 158 12.89 -6.01 -4.85
C ILE A 158 13.35 -4.70 -4.19
N GLY A 159 14.64 -4.61 -3.87
CA GLY A 159 15.19 -3.39 -3.29
C GLY A 159 16.67 -3.39 -3.03
N VAL A 160 17.16 -2.35 -2.34
CA VAL A 160 18.55 -2.33 -1.84
C VAL A 160 18.66 -3.28 -0.65
N ILE A 161 17.71 -3.18 0.26
CA ILE A 161 17.46 -4.15 1.33
C ILE A 161 16.07 -4.73 1.08
N ALA A 162 15.98 -6.04 0.92
CA ALA A 162 14.74 -6.73 0.63
C ALA A 162 14.51 -7.89 1.61
N ILE A 163 13.31 -7.97 2.16
CA ILE A 163 12.87 -9.02 3.08
C ILE A 163 11.62 -9.68 2.49
N GLY A 164 11.64 -10.99 2.26
CA GLY A 164 10.47 -11.68 1.74
C GLY A 164 10.62 -13.15 1.41
N ASN A 165 9.58 -13.79 0.88
CA ASN A 165 9.71 -15.18 0.43
C ASN A 165 10.58 -15.30 -0.84
N LEU A 166 10.39 -14.38 -1.79
CA LEU A 166 11.14 -14.25 -3.03
C LEU A 166 11.78 -12.86 -3.03
N CYS A 167 13.06 -12.75 -2.69
CA CYS A 167 13.70 -11.45 -2.55
C CYS A 167 14.88 -11.24 -3.51
N PHE A 168 14.94 -10.04 -4.08
CA PHE A 168 16.02 -9.54 -4.93
C PHE A 168 16.55 -8.27 -4.28
N GLY A 169 17.47 -8.43 -3.33
CA GLY A 169 18.06 -7.35 -2.55
C GLY A 169 19.46 -7.02 -3.06
N LEU A 170 19.70 -5.84 -3.60
CA LEU A 170 21.03 -5.47 -4.14
C LEU A 170 22.13 -5.61 -3.07
N LEU A 171 21.90 -5.08 -1.87
CA LEU A 171 22.84 -5.11 -0.74
C LEU A 171 22.49 -6.23 0.23
N VAL A 172 21.26 -6.27 0.74
CA VAL A 172 20.81 -7.30 1.69
C VAL A 172 19.53 -7.96 1.18
N GLY A 173 19.54 -9.29 1.10
CA GLY A 173 18.37 -10.11 0.83
C GLY A 173 18.10 -11.08 1.97
N ILE A 174 16.94 -10.99 2.62
CA ILE A 174 16.51 -11.93 3.66
C ILE A 174 15.26 -12.66 3.16
N GLY A 175 15.30 -13.99 3.05
CA GLY A 175 14.15 -14.70 2.51
C GLY A 175 14.25 -16.19 2.28
N ASN A 176 13.17 -16.81 1.81
CA ASN A 176 13.19 -18.24 1.47
C ASN A 176 14.05 -18.48 0.22
N LEU A 177 13.77 -17.77 -0.88
CA LEU A 177 14.69 -17.62 -2.01
C LEU A 177 15.17 -16.18 -2.05
N ALA A 178 16.48 -16.00 -1.90
CA ALA A 178 17.10 -14.69 -1.74
C ALA A 178 18.30 -14.52 -2.66
N ILE A 179 18.34 -13.40 -3.36
CA ILE A 179 19.47 -12.99 -4.23
C ILE A 179 19.97 -11.63 -3.76
N GLY A 180 21.28 -11.48 -3.57
CA GLY A 180 21.86 -10.20 -3.17
C GLY A 180 23.36 -10.22 -2.85
N SER A 181 23.91 -9.10 -2.41
CA SER A 181 25.33 -9.08 -1.97
C SER A 181 25.50 -9.84 -0.65
N ILE A 182 24.64 -9.56 0.34
CA ILE A 182 24.57 -10.25 1.62
C ILE A 182 23.22 -10.94 1.71
N VAL A 183 23.23 -12.25 1.91
CA VAL A 183 22.01 -13.06 1.86
C VAL A 183 21.84 -13.87 3.13
N VAL A 184 20.62 -13.89 3.67
CA VAL A 184 20.19 -14.81 4.71
C VAL A 184 18.94 -15.54 4.24
N GLY A 185 18.95 -16.87 4.15
CA GLY A 185 17.78 -17.56 3.62
C GLY A 185 17.79 -19.07 3.58
N ASN A 186 16.82 -19.67 2.91
CA ASN A 186 16.82 -21.11 2.68
C ASN A 186 17.62 -21.46 1.41
N LEU A 187 17.36 -20.75 0.32
CA LEU A 187 18.14 -20.77 -0.92
C LEU A 187 18.71 -19.37 -1.16
N GLY A 188 20.03 -19.22 -1.04
CA GLY A 188 20.72 -17.93 -1.14
C GLY A 188 21.71 -17.88 -2.30
N VAL A 189 21.66 -16.82 -3.10
CA VAL A 189 22.66 -16.54 -4.13
C VAL A 189 23.27 -15.16 -3.88
N GLY A 190 24.57 -15.09 -3.61
CA GLY A 190 25.17 -13.80 -3.29
C GLY A 190 26.69 -13.74 -3.15
N TRP A 191 27.20 -12.61 -2.69
CA TRP A 191 28.63 -12.50 -2.37
C TRP A 191 28.93 -13.17 -1.03
N LEU A 192 28.14 -12.81 -0.01
CA LEU A 192 28.08 -13.44 1.30
C LEU A 192 26.72 -14.11 1.46
N ALA A 193 26.69 -15.40 1.79
CA ALA A 193 25.43 -16.11 2.05
C ALA A 193 25.45 -16.93 3.34
N LEU A 194 24.42 -16.77 4.15
CA LEU A 194 24.06 -17.63 5.27
C LEU A 194 22.74 -18.32 4.90
N ALA A 195 22.81 -19.54 4.37
CA ALA A 195 21.61 -20.23 3.90
C ALA A 195 21.67 -21.75 3.99
N ASN A 196 20.54 -22.44 3.98
CA ASN A 196 20.55 -23.91 3.93
C ASN A 196 21.20 -24.43 2.63
N VAL A 197 20.83 -23.83 1.50
CA VAL A 197 21.44 -24.02 0.19
C VAL A 197 22.03 -22.68 -0.27
N ALA A 198 23.34 -22.61 -0.51
CA ALA A 198 24.02 -21.35 -0.85
C ALA A 198 24.88 -21.46 -2.12
N PHE A 199 24.75 -20.47 -3.01
CA PHE A 199 25.70 -20.19 -4.09
C PHE A 199 26.34 -18.84 -3.80
N ALA A 200 27.55 -18.84 -3.25
CA ALA A 200 28.19 -17.59 -2.85
C ALA A 200 29.70 -17.60 -2.97
N TRP A 201 30.32 -16.41 -2.94
CA TRP A 201 31.78 -16.35 -2.82
C TRP A 201 32.20 -16.83 -1.43
N ILE A 202 31.59 -16.24 -0.40
CA ILE A 202 31.83 -16.55 1.02
C ILE A 202 30.50 -16.99 1.63
N GLY A 203 30.47 -18.06 2.43
CA GLY A 203 29.22 -18.42 3.08
C GLY A 203 29.26 -19.58 4.03
N VAL A 204 28.17 -19.70 4.77
CA VAL A 204 27.89 -20.83 5.67
C VAL A 204 26.59 -21.47 5.23
N ALA A 205 26.61 -22.79 4.96
CA ALA A 205 25.45 -23.52 4.47
C ALA A 205 25.48 -25.02 4.75
N ASN A 206 24.32 -25.69 4.77
CA ASN A 206 24.28 -27.16 4.80
C ASN A 206 24.68 -27.76 3.45
N TYR A 207 24.34 -27.08 2.36
CA TYR A 207 24.77 -27.41 1.01
C TYR A 207 25.20 -26.12 0.32
N GLY A 208 26.43 -26.03 -0.18
CA GLY A 208 26.80 -24.81 -0.89
C GLY A 208 28.02 -24.92 -1.77
N VAL A 209 28.09 -23.98 -2.71
CA VAL A 209 29.16 -23.88 -3.71
C VAL A 209 29.72 -22.46 -3.65
N GLY A 210 31.04 -22.38 -3.49
CA GLY A 210 31.75 -21.10 -3.35
C GLY A 210 33.25 -21.25 -3.11
N SER A 211 33.98 -20.14 -3.21
CA SER A 211 35.44 -20.11 -2.99
C SER A 211 35.81 -20.27 -1.51
N PHE A 212 35.01 -19.69 -0.61
CA PHE A 212 35.20 -19.77 0.83
C PHE A 212 33.89 -20.20 1.49
N MET A 213 33.60 -21.50 1.47
CA MET A 213 32.37 -22.07 2.03
C MET A 213 32.66 -22.91 3.26
N ALA A 214 31.98 -22.62 4.37
CA ALA A 214 31.89 -23.54 5.49
C ALA A 214 30.59 -24.35 5.39
N VAL A 215 30.74 -25.64 5.12
CA VAL A 215 29.61 -26.56 4.95
C VAL A 215 29.28 -27.25 6.27
N LEU A 216 28.04 -27.10 6.72
CA LEU A 216 27.55 -27.65 7.99
C LEU A 216 26.99 -29.07 7.81
N PRO A 217 27.19 -29.99 8.78
CA PRO A 217 26.53 -31.29 8.79
C PRO A 217 25.00 -31.18 8.82
N ALA A 218 24.29 -32.22 8.38
CA ALA A 218 22.82 -32.24 8.30
C ALA A 218 22.10 -31.99 9.65
N ASN A 219 22.75 -32.31 10.78
CA ASN A 219 22.26 -32.08 12.14
C ASN A 219 23.20 -31.15 12.93
N SER A 220 23.56 -30.01 12.35
CA SER A 220 24.46 -29.05 12.98
C SER A 220 23.83 -28.36 14.20
N SER A 221 24.58 -28.32 15.29
CA SER A 221 24.28 -27.54 16.50
C SER A 221 24.78 -26.09 16.38
N THR A 222 24.43 -25.25 17.35
CA THR A 222 24.98 -23.88 17.47
C THR A 222 26.50 -23.88 17.61
N GLU A 223 27.08 -24.93 18.20
CA GLU A 223 28.53 -25.07 18.35
C GLU A 223 29.22 -25.31 17.00
N ASP A 224 28.63 -26.17 16.15
CA ASP A 224 29.11 -26.42 14.79
C ASP A 224 29.06 -25.14 13.94
N PHE A 225 28.01 -24.34 14.10
CA PHE A 225 27.89 -23.04 13.44
C PHE A 225 29.01 -22.08 13.88
N ASN A 226 29.29 -22.01 15.19
CA ASN A 226 30.36 -21.17 15.70
C ASN A 226 31.73 -21.62 15.19
N GLN A 227 31.99 -22.93 15.16
CA GLN A 227 33.23 -23.48 14.60
C GLN A 227 33.38 -23.16 13.10
N ALA A 228 32.31 -23.31 12.32
CA ALA A 228 32.28 -22.95 10.90
C ALA A 228 32.63 -21.47 10.66
N ILE A 229 32.09 -20.58 11.48
CA ILE A 229 32.41 -19.14 11.44
C ILE A 229 33.87 -18.89 11.82
N GLN A 230 34.39 -19.55 12.86
CA GLN A 230 35.79 -19.41 13.27
C GLN A 230 36.75 -19.90 12.18
N GLN A 231 36.45 -21.02 11.52
CA GLN A 231 37.23 -21.52 10.38
C GLN A 231 37.26 -20.53 9.23
N LEU A 232 36.12 -19.91 8.90
CA LEU A 232 36.05 -18.85 7.90
C LEU A 232 36.88 -17.62 8.29
N LEU A 233 36.85 -17.21 9.55
CA LEU A 233 37.61 -16.05 10.03
C LEU A 233 39.13 -16.29 9.98
N VAL A 234 39.56 -17.54 10.20
CA VAL A 234 40.97 -17.97 10.10
C VAL A 234 41.42 -18.14 8.65
N SER A 235 40.49 -18.38 7.71
CA SER A 235 40.84 -18.49 6.29
C SER A 235 41.40 -17.18 5.71
N GLU A 236 42.14 -17.29 4.61
CA GLU A 236 42.73 -16.17 3.85
C GLU A 236 41.65 -15.37 3.08
N ILE A 237 40.59 -14.97 3.77
CA ILE A 237 39.65 -13.97 3.25
C ILE A 237 40.45 -12.68 3.06
N PRO A 238 40.33 -11.99 1.91
CA PRO A 238 40.95 -10.69 1.68
C PRO A 238 40.73 -9.72 2.85
N ASP A 239 41.79 -9.04 3.30
CA ASP A 239 41.73 -8.11 4.45
C ASP A 239 40.66 -7.02 4.26
N LEU A 240 40.40 -6.62 3.01
CA LEU A 240 39.34 -5.68 2.67
C LEU A 240 37.95 -6.16 3.13
N ILE A 241 37.67 -7.47 3.04
CA ILE A 241 36.38 -8.04 3.43
C ILE A 241 36.29 -8.16 4.96
N LYS A 242 37.38 -8.54 5.63
CA LYS A 242 37.43 -8.60 7.10
C LYS A 242 37.13 -7.24 7.72
N THR A 243 37.77 -6.19 7.22
CA THR A 243 37.65 -4.82 7.73
C THR A 243 36.35 -4.12 7.31
N THR A 244 35.85 -4.36 6.10
CA THR A 244 34.66 -3.67 5.59
C THR A 244 33.34 -4.32 6.01
N ILE A 245 33.33 -5.65 6.24
CA ILE A 245 32.10 -6.41 6.48
C ILE A 245 32.07 -7.03 7.88
N PHE A 246 33.05 -7.88 8.21
CA PHE A 246 32.99 -8.67 9.45
C PHE A 246 33.23 -7.85 10.71
N GLU A 247 34.24 -6.97 10.72
CA GLU A 247 34.54 -6.12 11.89
C GLU A 247 33.37 -5.20 12.30
N PRO A 248 32.72 -4.45 11.37
CA PRO A 248 31.53 -3.67 11.70
C PRO A 248 30.38 -4.51 12.24
N MET A 249 30.15 -5.69 11.66
CA MET A 249 29.11 -6.61 12.13
C MET A 249 29.37 -7.11 13.55
N ILE A 250 30.61 -7.53 13.84
CA ILE A 250 31.00 -7.99 15.18
C ILE A 250 30.87 -6.85 16.19
N ARG A 251 31.37 -5.65 15.85
CA ARG A 251 31.27 -4.47 16.72
C ARG A 251 29.82 -4.08 17.02
N PHE A 252 28.93 -4.26 16.05
CA PHE A 252 27.50 -4.03 16.21
C PHE A 252 26.86 -5.04 17.16
N THR A 253 27.11 -6.34 16.99
CA THR A 253 26.50 -7.39 17.82
C THR A 253 27.11 -7.50 19.21
N SER A 254 28.39 -7.15 19.38
CA SER A 254 29.08 -7.22 20.67
C SER A 254 28.77 -6.04 21.60
N SER A 255 28.17 -4.96 21.09
CA SER A 255 27.86 -3.76 21.85
C SER A 255 26.38 -3.74 22.26
N PRO A 256 26.05 -3.92 23.55
CA PRO A 256 24.66 -3.90 24.02
C PRO A 256 23.96 -2.59 23.68
N ILE A 257 24.69 -1.47 23.72
CA ILE A 257 24.15 -0.14 23.45
C ILE A 257 23.70 -0.02 21.99
N PHE A 258 24.52 -0.46 21.02
CA PHE A 258 24.15 -0.38 19.61
C PHE A 258 22.94 -1.25 19.28
N VAL A 259 22.89 -2.47 19.83
CA VAL A 259 21.75 -3.39 19.66
C VAL A 259 20.47 -2.77 20.23
N VAL A 260 20.52 -2.21 21.45
CA VAL A 260 19.36 -1.57 22.07
C VAL A 260 18.88 -0.37 21.26
N ILE A 261 19.78 0.51 20.81
CA ILE A 261 19.42 1.67 19.98
C ILE A 261 18.75 1.21 18.67
N PHE A 262 19.29 0.17 18.02
CA PHE A 262 18.74 -0.37 16.80
C PHE A 262 17.32 -0.92 16.99
N VAL A 263 17.12 -1.75 18.01
CA VAL A 263 15.81 -2.31 18.36
C VAL A 263 14.81 -1.21 18.69
N MET A 264 15.21 -0.22 19.49
CA MET A 264 14.35 0.92 19.83
C MET A 264 13.98 1.75 18.60
N THR A 265 14.89 1.91 17.63
CA THR A 265 14.62 2.62 16.37
C THR A 265 13.61 1.87 15.53
N ILE A 266 13.70 0.53 15.45
CA ILE A 266 12.69 -0.31 14.77
C ILE A 266 11.34 -0.16 15.44
N LEU A 267 11.28 -0.29 16.78
CA LEU A 267 10.04 -0.18 17.54
C LEU A 267 9.39 1.20 17.38
N ALA A 268 10.19 2.27 17.45
CA ALA A 268 9.72 3.63 17.22
C ALA A 268 9.19 3.83 15.79
N THR A 269 9.84 3.23 14.78
CA THR A 269 9.39 3.28 13.39
C THR A 269 8.06 2.55 13.20
N ILE A 270 7.91 1.35 13.78
CA ILE A 270 6.66 0.58 13.77
C ILE A 270 5.54 1.38 14.44
N PHE A 271 5.81 1.94 15.62
CA PHE A 271 4.86 2.78 16.35
C PHE A 271 4.44 3.99 15.53
N PHE A 272 5.39 4.68 14.89
CA PHE A 272 5.11 5.82 14.02
C PHE A 272 4.21 5.44 12.83
N ILE A 273 4.48 4.30 12.16
CA ILE A 273 3.64 3.80 11.06
C ILE A 273 2.23 3.48 11.55
N LEU A 274 2.08 2.86 12.74
CA LEU A 274 0.77 2.58 13.35
C LEU A 274 0.01 3.88 13.67
N CYS A 275 0.69 4.91 14.19
CA CYS A 275 0.09 6.23 14.39
C CYS A 275 -0.40 6.85 13.08
N LEU A 276 0.40 6.80 12.00
CA LEU A 276 -0.03 7.30 10.69
C LEU A 276 -1.25 6.53 10.16
N LEU A 277 -1.25 5.21 10.30
CA LEU A 277 -2.34 4.35 9.87
C LEU A 277 -3.64 4.66 10.64
N THR A 278 -3.56 4.80 11.96
CA THR A 278 -4.72 5.14 12.81
C THR A 278 -5.28 6.53 12.49
N ILE A 279 -4.43 7.57 12.40
CA ILE A 279 -4.86 8.92 12.00
C ILE A 279 -5.50 8.88 10.61
N GLY A 280 -4.88 8.14 9.68
CA GLY A 280 -5.35 7.95 8.34
C GLY A 280 -6.75 7.33 8.26
N LEU A 281 -6.97 6.23 8.97
CA LEU A 281 -8.26 5.54 9.02
C LEU A 281 -9.35 6.39 9.68
N VAL A 282 -9.02 7.14 10.74
CA VAL A 282 -9.97 8.08 11.37
C VAL A 282 -10.39 9.18 10.39
N ARG A 283 -9.44 9.75 9.64
CA ARG A 283 -9.72 10.78 8.64
C ARG A 283 -10.53 10.25 7.45
N LEU A 284 -10.22 9.04 6.98
CA LEU A 284 -11.02 8.37 5.96
C LEU A 284 -12.46 8.14 6.45
N ARG A 285 -12.65 7.66 7.69
CA ARG A 285 -13.99 7.49 8.25
C ARG A 285 -14.76 8.80 8.32
N GLN A 286 -14.09 9.89 8.69
CA GLN A 286 -14.72 11.22 8.70
C GLN A 286 -15.14 11.66 7.30
N SER A 287 -14.26 11.51 6.28
CA SER A 287 -14.62 11.89 4.90
C SER A 287 -15.79 11.08 4.37
N MET A 288 -15.84 9.78 4.69
CA MET A 288 -16.97 8.90 4.37
C MET A 288 -18.29 9.39 4.96
N LEU A 289 -18.30 9.81 6.23
CA LEU A 289 -19.51 10.29 6.90
C LEU A 289 -20.04 11.59 6.26
N TYR A 290 -19.14 12.48 5.80
CA TYR A 290 -19.52 13.71 5.10
C TYR A 290 -20.13 13.46 3.72
N GLU A 291 -19.77 12.37 3.03
CA GLU A 291 -20.36 12.02 1.73
C GLU A 291 -21.77 11.38 1.81
N GLU A 292 -22.18 10.95 3.01
CA GLU A 292 -23.50 10.38 3.29
C GLU A 292 -24.54 11.41 3.76
N LEU A 293 -24.09 12.60 4.22
CA LEU A 293 -24.92 13.73 4.70
C LEU A 293 -25.33 14.69 3.58
#